data_AF-A0A1J4K4W7-F1
#
_entry.id   AF-A0A1J4K4W7-F1
#
_cell.length_a   1.000
_cell.length_b   1.000
_cell.length_c   1.000
_cell.angle_alpha   90.00
_cell.angle_beta   90.00
_cell.angle_gamma   90.00
#
_symmetry.space_group_name_H-M   'P 1'
#
loop_
_entity.id
_entity.type
_entity.pdbx_description
1 polymer ?
#
loop_
_entity_poly.entity_id
_entity_poly.type
_entity_poly.pdbx_seq_one_letter_code
_entity_poly.pdbx_strand_id
1 'polypeptide(L)'
;MTKIVAQFNESNPFQGLFHMMSKKGGMNPHATGEIRITSTGTSPTSVKQPHDIILSLGRGDWMSNNVPGSFIQFDFRKYQLNPTHYSLKFYSGLPNNRLKGWALEGSIDGSRWFCLDEYHLCRNFLESQITLGLFSDIPVRFLRIFQIGKNIAGNNILVLNQVEFFGELIYNPNAPLHIQSSGFM
;
A
#
# COMPACT_ATOMS: atom_id res chain seq x y z
N MET A 1 -1.32 26.38 1.45
CA MET A 1 -1.76 24.98 1.57
C MET A 1 -0.57 24.09 1.22
N THR A 2 -0.11 23.24 2.14
CA THR A 2 1.07 22.40 1.88
C THR A 2 0.71 21.27 0.93
N LYS A 3 1.43 21.15 -0.18
CA LYS A 3 1.24 20.13 -1.22
C LYS A 3 2.54 19.34 -1.40
N ILE A 4 2.44 18.03 -1.55
CA ILE A 4 3.55 17.15 -1.94
C ILE A 4 3.16 16.51 -3.27
N VAL A 5 4.06 16.56 -4.26
CA VAL A 5 3.81 15.99 -5.59
C VAL A 5 4.90 14.99 -5.89
N ALA A 6 4.50 13.75 -6.14
CA ALA A 6 5.37 12.69 -6.61
C ALA A 6 4.95 12.29 -8.04
N GLN A 7 5.77 12.65 -9.02
CA GLN A 7 5.59 12.20 -10.39
C GLN A 7 6.25 10.83 -10.56
N PHE A 8 5.60 9.94 -11.31
CA PHE A 8 6.17 8.64 -11.62
C PHE A 8 7.40 8.80 -12.54
N ASN A 9 8.43 8.01 -12.27
CA ASN A 9 9.64 7.89 -13.06
C ASN A 9 10.02 6.41 -13.17
N GLU A 10 10.05 5.88 -14.39
CA GLU A 10 10.33 4.46 -14.67
C GLU A 10 11.67 3.99 -14.13
N SER A 11 12.70 4.84 -14.13
CA SER A 11 14.02 4.51 -13.58
C SER A 11 14.01 4.42 -12.05
N ASN A 12 12.98 4.96 -11.40
CA ASN A 12 12.87 5.04 -9.94
C ASN A 12 11.44 4.75 -9.45
N PRO A 13 10.92 3.53 -9.69
CA PRO A 13 9.51 3.19 -9.45
C PRO A 13 9.13 3.11 -7.97
N PHE A 14 10.08 3.29 -7.06
CA PHE A 14 9.86 3.33 -5.60
C PHE A 14 10.37 4.65 -4.97
N GLN A 15 10.49 5.72 -5.76
CA GLN A 15 10.77 7.07 -5.25
C GLN A 15 9.54 7.96 -5.35
N GLY A 16 8.43 7.54 -4.73
CA GLY A 16 7.15 8.23 -4.74
C GLY A 16 6.87 8.98 -3.44
N LEU A 17 5.60 8.99 -3.04
CA LEU A 17 5.12 9.75 -1.89
C LEU A 17 5.77 9.30 -0.58
N PHE A 18 5.88 8.00 -0.32
CA PHE A 18 6.47 7.51 0.93
C PHE A 18 7.96 7.84 1.02
N HIS A 19 8.70 7.70 -0.09
CA HIS A 19 10.10 8.13 -0.17
C HIS A 19 10.26 9.63 0.08
N MET A 20 9.45 10.48 -0.55
CA MET A 20 9.50 11.93 -0.36
C MET A 20 9.17 12.34 1.08
N MET A 21 8.12 11.76 1.67
CA MET A 21 7.75 11.99 3.06
C MET A 21 8.87 11.54 4.00
N SER A 22 9.46 10.38 3.75
CA SER A 22 10.57 9.88 4.57
C SER A 22 11.80 10.76 4.48
N LYS A 23 12.19 11.22 3.28
CA LYS A 23 13.31 12.16 3.11
C LYS A 23 13.07 13.47 3.86
N LYS A 24 11.84 13.97 3.86
CA LYS A 24 11.47 15.21 4.55
C LYS A 24 11.47 15.06 6.08
N GLY A 25 10.93 13.94 6.59
CA GLY A 25 10.82 13.66 8.02
C GLY A 25 12.06 13.01 8.65
N GLY A 26 12.98 12.50 7.83
CA GLY A 26 14.19 11.77 8.27
C GLY A 26 13.92 10.36 8.79
N MET A 27 12.69 9.85 8.69
CA MET A 27 12.29 8.53 9.19
C MET A 27 11.06 7.97 8.46
N ASN A 28 10.60 6.78 8.84
CA ASN A 28 9.41 6.16 8.27
C ASN A 28 8.15 7.03 8.54
N PRO A 29 7.36 7.40 7.50
CA PRO A 29 6.11 8.17 7.66
C PRO A 29 5.08 7.53 8.58
N HIS A 30 5.15 6.22 8.80
CA HIS A 30 4.38 5.54 9.82
C HIS A 30 4.82 5.90 11.24
N ALA A 31 6.13 5.94 11.47
CA ALA A 31 6.71 6.28 12.77
C ALA A 31 6.47 7.75 13.15
N THR A 32 6.40 8.66 12.18
CA THR A 32 6.03 10.08 12.42
C THR A 32 4.53 10.27 12.68
N GLY A 33 3.71 9.25 12.41
CA GLY A 33 2.25 9.32 12.51
C GLY A 33 1.57 10.08 11.36
N GLU A 34 2.32 10.45 10.32
CA GLU A 34 1.77 11.09 9.12
C GLU A 34 0.96 10.12 8.27
N ILE A 35 1.37 8.85 8.24
CA ILE A 35 0.64 7.75 7.59
C ILE A 35 0.34 6.68 8.64
N ARG A 36 -0.88 6.13 8.66
CA ARG A 36 -1.18 4.94 9.46
C ARG A 36 -1.32 3.74 8.55
N ILE A 37 -0.55 2.68 8.82
CA ILE A 37 -0.58 1.43 8.06
C ILE A 37 -1.14 0.34 8.93
N THR A 38 -2.13 -0.38 8.41
CA THR A 38 -2.80 -1.50 9.06
C THR A 38 -3.05 -2.60 8.05
N SER A 39 -3.28 -3.83 8.52
CA SER A 39 -3.60 -4.97 7.65
C SER A 39 -4.64 -5.87 8.31
N THR A 40 -5.08 -6.91 7.61
CA THR A 40 -5.89 -8.02 8.17
C THR A 40 -5.13 -8.92 9.16
N GLY A 41 -3.92 -8.52 9.56
CA GLY A 41 -3.01 -9.25 10.42
C GLY A 41 -1.65 -9.45 9.76
N THR A 42 -0.70 -9.95 10.54
CA THR A 42 0.66 -10.26 10.11
C THR A 42 0.96 -11.70 10.53
N SER A 43 1.37 -12.52 9.57
CA SER A 43 1.77 -13.91 9.86
C SER A 43 2.90 -13.94 10.89
N PRO A 44 2.91 -14.92 11.82
CA PRO A 44 4.05 -15.14 12.72
C PRO A 44 5.38 -15.39 11.99
N THR A 45 5.32 -15.83 10.73
CA THR A 45 6.50 -16.07 9.88
C THR A 45 6.91 -14.85 9.04
N SER A 46 6.20 -13.73 9.18
CA SER A 46 6.51 -12.49 8.45
C SER A 46 7.84 -11.91 8.92
N VAL A 47 8.72 -11.57 7.99
CA VAL A 47 10.01 -10.93 8.31
C VAL A 47 9.83 -9.44 8.58
N LYS A 48 8.91 -8.81 7.84
CA LYS A 48 8.59 -7.40 7.95
C LYS A 48 7.27 -7.18 8.71
N GLN A 49 7.14 -6.03 9.35
CA GLN A 49 5.85 -5.48 9.74
C GLN A 49 5.19 -4.77 8.54
N PRO A 50 3.86 -4.56 8.56
CA PRO A 50 3.16 -3.86 7.48
C PRO A 50 3.78 -2.50 7.12
N HIS A 51 4.25 -1.75 8.12
CA HIS A 51 4.82 -0.43 7.91
C HIS A 51 6.25 -0.43 7.34
N ASP A 52 6.93 -1.57 7.30
CA ASP A 52 8.28 -1.65 6.74
C ASP A 52 8.29 -1.67 5.22
N ILE A 53 7.16 -1.98 4.57
CA ILE A 53 7.09 -2.10 3.11
C ILE A 53 6.97 -0.77 2.38
N ILE A 54 6.85 0.37 3.08
CA ILE A 54 6.83 1.68 2.42
C ILE A 54 8.23 2.28 2.26
N LEU A 55 9.27 1.59 2.74
CA LEU A 55 10.66 1.94 2.54
C LEU A 55 11.43 0.71 2.06
N SER A 56 12.50 0.94 1.30
CA SER A 56 13.42 -0.13 0.90
C SER A 56 14.38 -0.48 2.06
N LEU A 57 13.83 -0.87 3.21
CA LEU A 57 14.60 -1.25 4.40
C LEU A 57 14.57 -2.77 4.61
N GLY A 58 15.72 -3.30 4.98
CA GLY A 58 15.88 -4.69 5.39
C GLY A 58 15.72 -5.73 4.28
N ARG A 59 15.82 -7.01 4.66
CA ARG A 59 15.57 -8.17 3.80
C ARG A 59 14.19 -8.76 4.10
N GLY A 60 13.67 -9.55 3.17
CA GLY A 60 12.41 -10.27 3.33
C GLY A 60 11.17 -9.44 3.01
N ASP A 61 10.02 -9.99 3.36
CA ASP A 61 8.70 -9.55 2.91
C ASP A 61 7.74 -9.45 4.09
N TRP A 62 6.70 -8.64 3.91
CA TRP A 62 5.55 -8.70 4.80
C TRP A 62 4.57 -9.75 4.29
N MET A 63 3.98 -10.52 5.22
CA MET A 63 2.99 -11.56 4.95
C MET A 63 1.77 -11.37 5.84
N SER A 64 0.57 -11.36 5.25
CA SER A 64 -0.68 -11.39 6.02
C SER A 64 -0.92 -12.77 6.66
N ASN A 65 -1.95 -12.87 7.50
CA ASN A 65 -2.52 -14.16 7.88
C ASN A 65 -3.12 -14.86 6.65
N ASN A 66 -3.20 -16.20 6.68
CA ASN A 66 -3.82 -16.99 5.62
C ASN A 66 -5.35 -16.99 5.74
N VAL A 67 -5.97 -15.83 5.49
CA VAL A 67 -7.43 -15.64 5.56
C VAL A 67 -7.95 -14.99 4.27
N PRO A 68 -9.13 -15.41 3.77
CA PRO A 68 -9.76 -14.76 2.62
C PRO A 68 -9.96 -13.26 2.83
N GLY A 69 -9.85 -12.48 1.75
CA GLY A 69 -10.02 -11.03 1.80
C GLY A 69 -8.89 -10.29 2.52
N SER A 70 -7.67 -10.84 2.47
CA SER A 70 -6.49 -10.18 3.06
C SER A 70 -6.18 -8.87 2.36
N PHE A 71 -5.90 -7.82 3.15
CA PHE A 71 -5.54 -6.49 2.65
C PHE A 71 -4.47 -5.83 3.51
N ILE A 72 -3.79 -4.87 2.91
CA ILE A 72 -3.01 -3.83 3.60
C ILE A 72 -3.57 -2.46 3.25
N GLN A 73 -3.68 -1.59 4.25
CA GLN A 73 -4.34 -0.30 4.19
C GLN A 73 -3.39 0.81 4.63
N PHE A 74 -3.51 1.95 3.95
CA PHE A 74 -2.76 3.18 4.15
C PHE A 74 -3.76 4.32 4.39
N ASP A 75 -3.78 4.86 5.61
CA ASP A 75 -4.51 6.08 5.97
C ASP A 75 -3.54 7.27 5.90
N PHE A 76 -3.80 8.20 4.97
CA PHE A 76 -3.01 9.41 4.77
C PHE A 76 -3.32 10.53 5.79
N ARG A 77 -4.13 10.24 6.82
CA ARG A 77 -4.41 11.07 8.01
C ARG A 77 -4.86 12.48 7.65
N LYS A 78 -3.94 13.45 7.70
CA LYS A 78 -4.20 14.87 7.44
C LYS A 78 -4.09 15.23 5.96
N TYR A 79 -3.93 14.26 5.08
CA TYR A 79 -3.79 14.46 3.65
C TYR A 79 -4.91 13.78 2.87
N GLN A 80 -5.30 14.44 1.78
CA GLN A 80 -6.03 13.81 0.68
C GLN A 80 -5.03 13.52 -0.44
N LEU A 81 -5.21 12.38 -1.09
CA LEU A 81 -4.41 11.89 -2.18
C LEU A 81 -5.23 11.91 -3.47
N ASN A 82 -4.67 12.50 -4.51
CA ASN A 82 -5.07 12.28 -5.90
C ASN A 82 -4.06 11.29 -6.51
N PRO A 83 -4.35 9.97 -6.52
CA PRO A 83 -3.39 8.97 -6.92
C PRO A 83 -3.28 8.91 -8.45
N THR A 84 -2.06 8.80 -8.98
CA THR A 84 -1.82 8.68 -10.42
C THR A 84 -1.16 7.37 -10.81
N HIS A 85 -0.34 6.80 -9.93
CA HIS A 85 0.29 5.49 -10.12
C HIS A 85 0.49 4.80 -8.79
N TYR A 86 0.73 3.50 -8.85
CA TYR A 86 1.24 2.73 -7.72
C TYR A 86 2.24 1.69 -8.20
N SER A 87 3.23 1.42 -7.37
CA SER A 87 4.22 0.37 -7.60
C SER A 87 4.13 -0.68 -6.52
N LEU A 88 4.14 -1.95 -6.94
CA LEU A 88 4.23 -3.10 -6.04
C LEU A 88 5.53 -3.84 -6.34
N LYS A 89 6.27 -4.18 -5.28
CA LYS A 89 7.33 -5.17 -5.34
C LYS A 89 6.84 -6.45 -4.71
N PHE A 90 6.86 -7.52 -5.49
CA PHE A 90 6.37 -8.83 -5.09
C PHE A 90 7.38 -9.57 -4.20
N TYR A 91 6.93 -10.69 -3.64
CA TYR A 91 7.72 -11.59 -2.81
C TYR A 91 9.13 -11.82 -3.37
N SER A 92 10.12 -11.60 -2.50
CA SER A 92 11.54 -11.64 -2.84
C SER A 92 12.11 -13.05 -3.08
N GLY A 93 11.37 -14.09 -2.68
CA GLY A 93 11.71 -15.49 -2.92
C GLY A 93 11.14 -16.06 -4.23
N LEU A 94 10.96 -17.38 -4.25
CA LEU A 94 10.37 -18.08 -5.40
C LEU A 94 8.96 -17.56 -5.69
N PRO A 95 8.51 -17.53 -6.95
CA PRO A 95 7.24 -16.91 -7.35
C PRO A 95 5.97 -17.55 -6.75
N ASN A 96 6.08 -18.58 -5.92
CA ASN A 96 4.97 -19.35 -5.39
C ASN A 96 4.00 -18.51 -4.53
N ASN A 97 4.47 -17.61 -3.66
CA ASN A 97 3.56 -16.82 -2.81
C ASN A 97 3.21 -15.44 -3.38
N ARG A 98 3.52 -15.17 -4.65
CA ARG A 98 3.20 -13.88 -5.27
C ARG A 98 1.70 -13.69 -5.43
N LEU A 99 1.28 -12.44 -5.24
CA LEU A 99 -0.06 -11.97 -5.52
C LEU A 99 -0.41 -12.25 -6.99
N LYS A 100 -1.57 -12.87 -7.25
CA LYS A 100 -2.02 -13.21 -8.61
C LYS A 100 -3.07 -12.22 -9.13
N GLY A 101 -3.91 -11.71 -8.25
CA GLY A 101 -4.89 -10.68 -8.58
C GLY A 101 -5.13 -9.80 -7.37
N TRP A 102 -5.38 -8.52 -7.61
CA TRP A 102 -5.63 -7.54 -6.57
C TRP A 102 -6.50 -6.39 -7.06
N ALA A 103 -7.20 -5.77 -6.11
CA ALA A 103 -7.80 -4.47 -6.30
C ALA A 103 -7.00 -3.43 -5.52
N LEU A 104 -6.78 -2.27 -6.13
CA LEU A 104 -6.49 -1.06 -5.39
C LEU A 104 -7.82 -0.37 -5.10
N GLU A 105 -8.18 -0.26 -3.82
CA GLU A 105 -9.41 0.38 -3.40
C GLU A 105 -9.11 1.70 -2.69
N GLY A 106 -9.95 2.69 -2.95
CA GLY A 106 -9.91 4.01 -2.34
C GLY A 106 -11.06 4.23 -1.36
N SER A 107 -10.84 5.10 -0.37
CA SER A 107 -11.92 5.59 0.49
C SER A 107 -11.66 7.02 0.95
N ILE A 108 -12.74 7.76 1.19
CA ILE A 108 -12.71 9.11 1.78
C ILE A 108 -12.85 9.03 3.30
N ASP A 109 -13.64 8.08 3.80
CA ASP A 109 -14.08 7.99 5.21
C ASP A 109 -13.56 6.72 5.93
N GLY A 110 -12.92 5.80 5.21
CA GLY A 110 -12.42 4.52 5.74
C GLY A 110 -13.50 3.46 5.93
N SER A 111 -14.77 3.78 5.63
CA SER A 111 -15.93 2.88 5.78
C SER A 111 -16.50 2.45 4.44
N ARG A 112 -16.59 3.36 3.46
CA ARG A 112 -17.05 3.10 2.10
C ARG A 112 -15.86 3.04 1.16
N TRP A 113 -15.70 1.92 0.49
CA TRP A 113 -14.59 1.64 -0.40
C TRP A 113 -15.07 1.54 -1.83
N PHE A 114 -14.27 2.06 -2.76
CA PHE A 114 -14.50 1.99 -4.20
C PHE A 114 -13.26 1.43 -4.88
N CYS A 115 -13.47 0.59 -5.89
CA CYS A 115 -12.39 0.05 -6.70
C CYS A 115 -11.81 1.17 -7.57
N LEU A 116 -10.53 1.46 -7.40
CA LEU A 116 -9.78 2.40 -8.24
C LEU A 116 -9.10 1.69 -9.41
N ASP A 117 -8.67 0.45 -9.19
CA ASP A 117 -8.05 -0.40 -10.20
C ASP A 117 -8.20 -1.87 -9.79
N GLU A 118 -8.30 -2.74 -10.78
CA GLU A 118 -8.34 -4.19 -10.60
C GLU A 118 -7.38 -4.83 -11.60
N TYR A 119 -6.42 -5.59 -11.08
CA TYR A 119 -5.40 -6.22 -11.90
C TYR A 119 -5.31 -7.72 -11.63
N HIS A 120 -5.20 -8.49 -12.71
CA HIS A 120 -4.96 -9.94 -12.66
C HIS A 120 -3.73 -10.25 -13.50
N LEU A 121 -2.74 -10.91 -12.89
CA LEU A 121 -1.57 -11.38 -13.62
C LEU A 121 -2.01 -12.43 -14.66
N CYS A 122 -1.60 -12.20 -15.91
CA CYS A 122 -1.54 -13.25 -16.92
C CYS A 122 -0.57 -14.36 -16.46
N ARG A 123 -0.75 -15.59 -16.94
CA ARG A 123 0.16 -16.70 -16.58
C ARG A 123 1.61 -16.31 -16.92
N ASN A 124 2.52 -16.58 -15.98
CA ASN A 124 3.97 -16.33 -16.05
C ASN A 124 4.42 -14.86 -15.97
N PHE A 125 3.85 -14.06 -15.08
CA PHE A 125 4.49 -12.80 -14.70
C PHE A 125 5.79 -13.08 -13.91
N LEU A 126 6.92 -13.02 -14.61
CA LEU A 126 8.24 -13.32 -14.05
C LEU A 126 8.87 -12.13 -13.32
N GLU A 127 8.41 -10.90 -13.61
CA GLU A 127 8.98 -9.71 -13.01
C GLU A 127 8.74 -9.68 -11.49
N SER A 128 9.68 -9.07 -10.78
CA SER A 128 9.65 -8.96 -9.32
C SER A 128 8.90 -7.73 -8.82
N GLN A 129 8.45 -6.87 -9.74
CA GLN A 129 7.73 -5.64 -9.44
C GLN A 129 6.81 -5.28 -10.60
N ILE A 130 5.83 -4.42 -10.35
CA ILE A 130 4.97 -3.82 -11.37
C ILE A 130 4.66 -2.37 -10.97
N THR A 131 4.52 -1.49 -11.95
CA THR A 131 3.96 -0.16 -11.76
C THR A 131 2.77 0.02 -12.69
N LEU A 132 1.66 0.51 -12.15
CA LEU A 132 0.42 0.69 -12.89
C LEU A 132 -0.05 2.14 -12.77
N GLY A 133 -0.52 2.67 -13.90
CA GLY A 133 -1.16 3.98 -13.96
C GLY A 133 -2.62 3.89 -13.51
N LEU A 134 -3.09 4.95 -12.87
CA LEU A 134 -4.44 5.10 -12.35
C LEU A 134 -5.10 6.32 -12.99
N PHE A 135 -6.38 6.17 -13.30
CA PHE A 135 -7.25 7.29 -13.64
C PHE A 135 -8.36 7.35 -12.60
N SER A 136 -8.25 8.28 -11.65
CA SER A 136 -9.27 8.53 -10.64
C SER A 136 -9.50 10.02 -10.49
N ASP A 137 -10.74 10.44 -10.73
CA ASP A 137 -11.19 11.80 -10.47
C ASP A 137 -11.59 12.01 -9.00
N ILE A 138 -11.48 10.97 -8.18
CA ILE A 138 -11.90 10.99 -6.78
C ILE A 138 -10.66 11.12 -5.87
N PRO A 139 -10.51 12.24 -5.15
CA PRO A 139 -9.54 12.37 -4.07
C PRO A 139 -9.87 11.38 -2.95
N VAL A 140 -8.87 10.65 -2.47
CA VAL A 140 -9.01 9.63 -1.43
C VAL A 140 -8.17 9.97 -0.23
N ARG A 141 -8.57 9.54 0.96
CA ARG A 141 -7.71 9.58 2.14
C ARG A 141 -7.14 8.22 2.50
N PHE A 142 -7.82 7.16 2.10
CA PHE A 142 -7.39 5.80 2.36
C PHE A 142 -7.16 5.10 1.04
N LEU A 143 -6.10 4.31 1.00
CA LEU A 143 -5.89 3.29 -0.02
C LEU A 143 -5.76 1.94 0.66
N ARG A 144 -6.23 0.87 0.00
CA ARG A 144 -5.87 -0.49 0.39
C ARG A 144 -5.61 -1.36 -0.83
N ILE A 145 -4.62 -2.24 -0.71
CA ILE A 145 -4.38 -3.31 -1.68
C ILE A 145 -5.10 -4.53 -1.14
N PHE A 146 -6.11 -4.98 -1.86
CA PHE A 146 -6.96 -6.10 -1.50
C PHE A 146 -6.66 -7.30 -2.41
N GLN A 147 -6.32 -8.44 -1.81
CA GLN A 147 -6.06 -9.66 -2.58
C GLN A 147 -7.36 -10.22 -3.17
N ILE A 148 -7.38 -10.44 -4.49
CA ILE A 148 -8.49 -11.10 -5.18
C ILE A 148 -8.17 -12.59 -5.34
N GLY A 149 -8.99 -13.43 -4.72
CA GLY A 149 -8.80 -14.88 -4.75
C GLY A 149 -7.52 -15.33 -4.05
N LYS A 150 -6.97 -16.45 -4.53
CA LYS A 150 -5.74 -17.05 -3.97
C LYS A 150 -4.50 -16.54 -4.69
N ASN A 151 -3.39 -16.48 -3.97
CA ASN A 151 -2.07 -16.24 -4.55
C ASN A 151 -1.62 -17.42 -5.44
N ILE A 152 -0.43 -17.33 -6.04
CA ILE A 152 0.08 -18.36 -6.97
C ILE A 152 0.16 -19.75 -6.31
N ALA A 153 0.42 -19.84 -5.00
CA ALA A 153 0.51 -21.08 -4.22
C ALA A 153 -0.86 -21.61 -3.77
N GLY A 154 -1.97 -20.97 -4.17
CA GLY A 154 -3.31 -21.43 -3.85
C GLY A 154 -3.75 -21.15 -2.41
N ASN A 155 -3.09 -20.21 -1.71
CA ASN A 155 -3.46 -19.78 -0.36
C ASN A 155 -3.88 -18.30 -0.34
N ASN A 156 -4.41 -17.84 0.80
CA ASN A 156 -4.94 -16.48 0.97
C ASN A 156 -3.93 -15.52 1.61
N ILE A 157 -2.64 -15.87 1.57
CA ILE A 157 -1.58 -15.02 2.12
C ILE A 157 -1.23 -13.94 1.10
N LEU A 158 -1.48 -12.68 1.48
CA LEU A 158 -1.00 -11.50 0.79
C LEU A 158 0.46 -11.27 1.17
N VAL A 159 1.34 -11.26 0.17
CA VAL A 159 2.78 -11.06 0.36
C VAL A 159 3.27 -9.88 -0.48
N LEU A 160 3.92 -8.91 0.18
CA LEU A 160 4.48 -7.73 -0.46
C LEU A 160 5.86 -7.41 0.10
N ASN A 161 6.78 -7.05 -0.78
CA ASN A 161 8.11 -6.59 -0.41
C ASN A 161 8.14 -5.08 -0.15
N GLN A 162 7.54 -4.34 -1.08
CA GLN A 162 7.50 -2.89 -1.08
C GLN A 162 6.24 -2.37 -1.80
N VAL A 163 5.71 -1.24 -1.34
CA VAL A 163 4.61 -0.50 -1.96
C VAL A 163 5.01 0.97 -2.06
N GLU A 164 4.67 1.61 -3.17
CA GLU A 164 4.81 3.06 -3.35
C GLU A 164 3.62 3.64 -4.11
N PHE A 165 3.23 4.86 -3.76
CA PHE A 165 2.16 5.60 -4.44
C PHE A 165 2.69 6.90 -5.05
N PHE A 166 2.03 7.35 -6.11
CA PHE A 166 2.37 8.58 -6.84
C PHE A 166 1.13 9.46 -7.02
N GLY A 167 1.37 10.74 -7.27
CA GLY A 167 0.32 11.74 -7.42
C GLY A 167 0.51 12.90 -6.46
N GLU A 168 -0.61 13.45 -5.98
CA GLU A 168 -0.61 14.67 -5.19
C GLU A 168 -1.20 14.44 -3.80
N LEU A 169 -0.41 14.73 -2.75
CA LEU A 169 -0.89 14.84 -1.38
C LEU A 169 -1.18 16.30 -1.05
N ILE A 170 -2.42 16.57 -0.69
CA ILE A 170 -2.92 17.89 -0.34
C ILE A 170 -3.25 17.89 1.16
N TYR A 171 -2.60 18.76 1.92
CA TYR A 171 -2.88 18.90 3.34
C TYR A 171 -4.29 19.43 3.56
N ASN A 172 -5.10 18.65 4.29
CA ASN A 172 -6.44 19.00 4.72
C ASN A 172 -6.50 19.09 6.25
N PRO A 173 -6.47 20.30 6.84
CA PRO A 173 -6.51 20.47 8.29
C PRO A 173 -7.82 20.00 8.92
N ASN A 174 -8.89 19.88 8.13
CA ASN A 174 -10.22 19.46 8.57
C ASN A 174 -10.46 17.96 8.36
N ALA A 175 -9.44 17.20 7.95
CA ALA A 175 -9.57 15.76 7.79
C ALA A 175 -9.93 15.12 9.15
N PRO A 176 -11.05 14.37 9.25
CA PRO A 176 -11.50 13.82 10.52
C PRO A 176 -10.48 12.81 11.04
N LEU A 177 -9.74 13.12 12.11
CA LEU A 177 -8.81 12.15 12.68
C LEU A 177 -9.61 10.98 13.28
N HIS A 178 -9.80 9.91 12.51
CA HIS A 178 -10.25 8.63 13.05
C HIS A 178 -9.15 8.10 13.97
N ILE A 179 -9.24 8.47 15.24
CA ILE A 179 -8.59 7.76 16.34
C ILE A 179 -9.54 6.62 16.66
N GLN A 180 -9.50 5.54 15.87
CA GLN A 180 -9.99 4.29 16.43
C GLN A 180 -8.96 3.89 17.49
N SER A 181 -9.29 4.21 18.74
CA SER A 181 -8.74 3.52 19.90
C SER A 181 -9.10 2.05 19.74
N SER A 182 -8.18 1.26 19.18
CA SER A 182 -8.25 -0.18 19.28
C SER A 182 -7.92 -0.55 20.72
N GLY A 183 -8.93 -0.39 21.59
CA GLY A 183 -9.01 -1.14 22.82
C GLY A 183 -9.27 -2.59 22.43
N PHE A 184 -8.19 -3.37 22.35
CA PHE A 184 -8.29 -4.82 22.46
C PHE A 184 -8.46 -5.11 23.96
N MET A 185 -9.68 -5.44 24.36
CA MET A 185 -9.91 -6.42 25.43
C MET A 185 -9.79 -7.81 24.84
#